data_AF-A0A379FGB4-F1
#
_entry.id   AF-A0A379FGB4-F1
#
_cell.length_a   1.000
_cell.length_b   1.000
_cell.length_c   1.000
_cell.angle_alpha   90.00
_cell.angle_beta   90.00
_cell.angle_gamma   90.00
#
_symmetry.space_group_name_H-M   'P 1'
#
loop_
_entity.id
_entity.type
_entity.pdbx_description
1 polymer ?
#
loop_
_entity_poly.entity_id
_entity_poly.type
_entity_poly.pdbx_seq_one_letter_code
_entity_poly.pdbx_strand_id
1 'polypeptide(L)' 'MDKYQPTISFSIKNSEQLESGYLPNATLTQSGGQIGSGNQCDWKIQDNEGAIADRQCTVFWKDQHFC' A
#
# COMPACT_ATOMS: atom_id res chain seq x y z
N MET A 1 21.11 -6.20 19.46
CA MET A 1 21.30 -6.12 18.00
C MET A 1 19.92 -6.22 17.39
N ASP A 2 19.29 -5.08 17.14
CA ASP A 2 18.00 -5.03 16.44
C ASP A 2 18.21 -5.60 15.04
N LYS A 3 17.60 -6.75 14.76
CA LYS A 3 17.62 -7.35 13.43
C LYS A 3 16.87 -6.40 12.50
N TYR A 4 17.58 -5.81 11.53
CA TYR A 4 16.96 -5.01 10.48
C TYR A 4 15.88 -5.84 9.79
N GLN A 5 14.62 -5.44 9.95
CA GLN A 5 13.50 -6.07 9.27
C GLN A 5 13.33 -5.40 7.90
N PRO A 6 13.35 -6.15 6.79
CA PRO A 6 13.10 -5.61 5.46
C PRO A 6 11.76 -4.86 5.39
N THR A 7 11.80 -3.70 4.75
CA THR A 7 10.63 -2.87 4.46
C THR A 7 10.63 -2.47 2.99
N ILE A 8 9.44 -2.16 2.47
CA ILE A 8 9.25 -1.57 1.14
C ILE A 8 8.37 -0.34 1.29
N SER A 9 8.75 0.75 0.61
CA SER A 9 8.02 2.02 0.66
C SER A 9 7.38 2.32 -0.69
N PHE A 10 6.14 2.77 -0.65
CA PHE A 10 5.35 3.17 -1.80
C PHE A 10 5.06 4.67 -1.76
N SER A 11 4.93 5.25 -2.95
CA SER A 11 4.54 6.65 -3.14
C SER A 11 3.63 6.77 -4.35
N ILE A 12 2.47 7.39 -4.19
CA ILE A 12 1.61 7.79 -5.30
C ILE A 12 2.30 8.94 -6.05
N LYS A 13 2.37 8.84 -7.38
CA LYS A 13 3.00 9.87 -8.22
C LYS A 13 2.05 11.02 -8.56
N ASN A 14 0.78 10.71 -8.79
CA ASN A 14 -0.31 11.62 -9.12
C ASN A 14 -1.17 11.90 -7.87
N SER A 15 -0.55 12.32 -6.77
CA SER A 15 -1.23 12.50 -5.48
C SER A 15 -2.32 13.57 -5.50
N GLU A 16 -2.32 14.46 -6.49
CA GLU A 16 -3.40 15.42 -6.73
C GLU A 16 -4.74 14.76 -7.11
N GLN A 17 -4.71 13.52 -7.58
CA GLN A 17 -5.90 12.74 -7.91
C GLN A 17 -6.38 11.85 -6.75
N LEU A 18 -5.61 11.78 -5.66
CA LEU A 18 -5.94 11.02 -4.47
C LEU A 18 -7.08 11.71 -3.71
N GLU A 19 -8.10 10.94 -3.32
CA GLU A 19 -9.21 11.43 -2.52
C GLU A 19 -8.70 11.95 -1.16
N SER A 20 -9.31 13.04 -0.69
CA SER A 20 -8.92 13.69 0.55
C SER A 20 -9.03 12.75 1.75
N GLY A 21 -7.98 12.73 2.59
CA GLY A 21 -7.92 11.89 3.79
C GLY A 21 -7.14 10.60 3.62
N TYR A 22 -6.77 10.20 2.40
CA TYR A 22 -5.83 9.10 2.17
C TYR A 22 -4.37 9.57 2.18
N LEU A 23 -3.48 8.68 2.61
CA LEU A 23 -2.06 8.94 2.67
C LEU A 23 -1.41 8.64 1.30
N PRO A 24 -0.60 9.55 0.75
CA PRO A 24 0.07 9.35 -0.53
C PRO A 24 1.26 8.38 -0.46
N ASN A 25 1.67 7.98 0.75
CA ASN A 25 2.81 7.11 1.00
C ASN A 25 2.45 6.06 2.04
N ALA A 26 3.04 4.87 1.90
CA ALA A 26 2.97 3.83 2.90
C ALA A 26 4.28 3.02 2.91
N THR A 27 4.57 2.42 4.06
CA THR A 27 5.68 1.47 4.20
C THR A 27 5.11 0.16 4.72
N LEU A 28 5.39 -0.92 4.00
CA LEU A 28 5.02 -2.27 4.41
C LEU A 28 6.25 -3.02 4.92
N THR A 29 6.02 -3.93 5.85
CA THR A 29 7.04 -4.85 6.38
C THR A 29 6.92 -6.21 5.70
N GLN A 30 7.74 -7.18 6.09
CA GLN A 30 7.64 -8.57 5.59
C GLN A 30 6.28 -9.24 5.81
N SER A 31 5.41 -8.68 6.67
CA SER A 31 4.01 -9.14 6.78
C SER A 31 3.20 -8.88 5.50
N GLY A 32 3.70 -8.03 4.60
CA GLY A 32 3.01 -7.65 3.37
C GLY A 32 1.91 -6.64 3.64
N GLY A 33 0.92 -6.62 2.76
CA GLY A 33 -0.28 -5.81 2.92
C GLY A 33 -1.14 -5.75 1.67
N GLN A 34 -2.42 -5.46 1.84
CA GLN A 34 -3.37 -5.19 0.77
C GLN A 34 -3.45 -3.69 0.50
N ILE A 35 -3.48 -3.33 -0.77
CA ILE A 35 -3.61 -1.95 -1.25
C ILE A 35 -4.89 -1.87 -2.08
N GLY A 36 -5.73 -0.88 -1.81
CA GLY A 36 -7.03 -0.71 -2.47
C GLY A 36 -7.92 0.25 -1.69
N SER A 37 -9.17 0.39 -2.12
CA SER A 37 -10.15 1.28 -1.48
C SER A 37 -10.91 0.63 -0.31
N GLY A 38 -10.84 -0.69 -0.20
CA GLY A 38 -11.58 -1.47 0.79
C GLY A 38 -11.14 -1.20 2.23
N ASN A 39 -12.07 -1.31 3.17
CA ASN A 39 -11.79 -1.15 4.61
C ASN A 39 -10.86 -2.24 5.19
N GLN A 40 -10.64 -3.32 4.45
CA GLN A 40 -9.75 -4.42 4.85
C GLN A 40 -8.31 -4.22 4.34
N CYS A 41 -8.04 -3.14 3.57
CA CYS A 41 -6.71 -2.85 3.07
C CYS A 41 -5.83 -2.20 4.13
N ASP A 42 -4.59 -2.67 4.22
CA ASP A 42 -3.55 -2.11 5.10
C ASP A 42 -3.17 -0.68 4.66
N TRP A 43 -3.09 -0.45 3.34
CA TRP A 43 -2.97 0.88 2.78
C TRP A 43 -4.18 1.22 1.93
N LYS A 44 -5.06 2.02 2.51
CA LYS A 44 -6.26 2.50 1.84
C LYS A 44 -5.93 3.67 0.93
N ILE A 45 -6.35 3.56 -0.33
CA ILE A 45 -6.24 4.60 -1.35
C ILE A 45 -7.51 4.59 -2.21
N GLN A 46 -7.93 5.77 -2.66
CA GLN A 46 -9.00 5.93 -3.64
C GLN A 46 -8.75 7.21 -4.44
N ASP A 47 -9.09 7.20 -5.72
CA ASP A 47 -9.08 8.42 -6.52
C ASP A 47 -10.43 9.15 -6.44
N ASN A 48 -10.47 10.40 -6.90
CA ASN A 48 -11.71 11.18 -6.86
C ASN A 48 -12.84 10.63 -7.76
N GLU A 49 -12.55 9.68 -8.65
CA GLU A 49 -13.53 9.07 -9.57
C GLU A 49 -14.04 7.70 -9.05
N GLY A 50 -13.48 7.19 -7.96
CA GLY A 50 -13.84 5.89 -7.39
C GLY A 50 -13.30 4.70 -8.18
N ALA A 51 -12.25 4.87 -9.00
CA ALA A 51 -11.81 3.84 -9.93
C ALA A 51 -10.91 2.75 -9.29
N ILE A 52 -10.38 2.98 -8.08
CA ILE A 52 -9.57 1.98 -7.38
C ILE A 52 -10.47 0.91 -6.78
N ALA A 53 -10.20 -0.35 -7.13
CA ALA A 53 -10.95 -1.50 -6.63
C ALA A 53 -10.75 -1.71 -5.12
N ASP A 54 -11.74 -2.36 -4.48
CA ASP A 54 -11.69 -2.72 -3.05
C ASP A 54 -10.37 -3.40 -2.67
N ARG A 55 -9.85 -4.26 -3.56
CA ARG A 55 -8.52 -4.87 -3.47
C ARG A 55 -7.81 -4.72 -4.82
N GLN A 56 -6.97 -3.69 -4.94
CA GLN A 56 -6.24 -3.38 -6.17
C GLN A 56 -4.99 -4.24 -6.34
N CYS A 57 -4.22 -4.42 -5.28
CA CYS A 57 -3.08 -5.33 -5.27
C CYS A 57 -2.79 -5.87 -3.85
N THR A 58 -1.92 -6.86 -3.79
CA THR A 58 -1.46 -7.45 -2.53
C THR A 58 0.05 -7.61 -2.62
N VAL A 59 0.73 -7.04 -1.65
CA VAL A 59 2.17 -7.18 -1.46
C VAL A 59 2.40 -8.31 -0.49
N PHE A 60 3.28 -9.24 -0.85
CA PHE A 60 3.65 -10.35 0.04
C PHE A 60 5.14 -10.61 0.01
N TRP A 61 5.64 -11.27 1.04
CA TRP A 61 7.04 -11.66 1.14
C TRP A 61 7.21 -13.12 0.73
N LYS A 62 8.07 -13.38 -0.25
CA LYS A 62 8.37 -14.73 -0.73
C LYS A 62 9.84 -14.84 -1.12
N ASP A 63 10.48 -15.93 -0.73
CA ASP A 63 11.87 -16.24 -1.11
C ASP A 63 12.85 -15.08 -0.86
N GLN A 64 12.69 -14.39 0.27
CA GLN A 64 13.48 -13.21 0.67
C GLN A 64 13.28 -11.95 -0.19
N HIS A 65 12.18 -11.85 -0.92
CA HIS A 65 11.82 -10.71 -1.75
C HIS A 65 10.37 -10.26 -1.51
N PHE A 66 10.09 -8.98 -1.76
CA PHE A 66 8.72 -8.49 -1.89
C PHE A 66 8.19 -8.81 -3.29
N CYS A 67 6.94 -9.24 -3.36
CA CYS A 67 6.21 -9.59 -4.59
C CYS A 67 4.86 -8.87 -4.61
#